data_AF-A0A7H5A4B1-F1
#
_entry.id   AF-A0A7H5A4B1-F1
#
_cell.length_a   1.000
_cell.length_b   1.000
_cell.length_c   1.000
_cell.angle_alpha   90.00
_cell.angle_beta   90.00
_cell.angle_gamma   90.00
#
_symmetry.space_group_name_H-M   'P 1'
#
loop_
_entity.id
_entity.type
_entity.pdbx_description
1 polymer ?
#
loop_
_entity_poly.entity_id
_entity_poly.type
_entity_poly.pdbx_seq_one_letter_code
_entity_poly.pdbx_strand_id
1 'polypeptide(L)'
;MLQAGSTEKPGPLIRELAKQSPGYKELMMTIAKWLEEKGCKKGRKEGRLEGRKEISRSIDLKMLASRLEPKMVMELTGLSQEELSSLSH
;
A
#
# COMPACT_ATOMS: atom_id res chain seq x y z
N MET A 1 10.94 -1.54 -30.23
CA MET A 1 11.03 -1.94 -28.81
C MET A 1 10.40 -0.83 -27.98
N LEU A 2 9.51 -1.15 -27.04
CA LEU A 2 8.95 -0.14 -26.13
C LEU A 2 9.93 0.06 -24.97
N GLN A 3 10.46 1.28 -24.85
CA GLN A 3 11.38 1.64 -23.78
C GLN A 3 10.57 2.35 -22.68
N ALA A 4 10.50 1.74 -21.50
CA ALA A 4 9.83 2.34 -20.35
C ALA A 4 10.83 3.21 -19.58
N GLY A 5 10.53 4.50 -19.45
CA GLY A 5 11.24 5.42 -18.57
C GLY A 5 10.41 5.73 -17.32
N SER A 6 11.06 5.94 -16.18
CA SER A 6 10.41 6.40 -14.96
C SER A 6 10.67 7.89 -14.74
N THR A 7 9.69 8.60 -14.19
CA THR A 7 9.83 10.01 -13.77
C THR A 7 9.33 10.17 -12.35
N GLU A 8 10.07 10.89 -11.53
CA GLU A 8 9.63 11.28 -10.18
C GLU A 8 8.51 12.33 -10.23
N LYS A 9 8.32 13.00 -11.38
CA LYS A 9 7.37 14.10 -11.57
C LYS A 9 6.42 13.82 -12.73
N PRO A 10 5.48 12.87 -12.59
CA PRO A 10 4.54 12.51 -13.65
C PRO A 10 3.54 13.63 -13.98
N GLY A 11 3.16 14.47 -13.01
CA GLY A 11 2.22 15.57 -13.21
C GLY A 11 2.70 16.62 -14.23
N PRO A 12 3.90 17.19 -14.08
CA PRO A 12 4.52 18.07 -15.08
C PRO A 12 4.65 17.42 -16.47
N LEU A 13 5.03 16.13 -16.53
CA LEU A 13 5.16 15.41 -17.79
C LEU A 13 3.82 15.33 -18.54
N ILE A 14 2.74 14.91 -17.87
CA ILE A 14 1.41 14.83 -18.49
C ILE A 14 0.94 16.20 -18.98
N ARG A 15 1.21 17.28 -18.22
CA ARG A 15 0.88 18.65 -18.63
C ARG A 15 1.64 19.08 -19.88
N GLU A 16 2.92 18.75 -19.98
CA GLU A 16 3.75 19.08 -21.14
C GLU A 16 3.31 18.30 -22.38
N LEU A 17 3.03 17.00 -22.23
CA LEU A 17 2.47 16.16 -23.30
C LEU A 17 1.14 16.71 -23.83
N ALA A 18 0.26 17.18 -22.94
CA ALA A 18 -1.02 17.78 -23.33
C ALA A 18 -0.86 19.12 -24.08
N LYS A 19 0.21 19.89 -23.82
CA LYS A 19 0.50 21.13 -24.55
C LYS A 19 1.04 20.88 -25.95
N GLN A 20 1.90 19.87 -26.11
CA GLN A 20 2.53 19.56 -27.40
C GLN A 20 1.55 18.97 -28.41
N SER A 21 0.42 18.42 -27.97
CA SER A 21 -0.61 17.91 -28.89
C SER A 21 -2.02 18.33 -28.46
N PRO A 22 -2.47 19.53 -28.87
CA PRO A 22 -3.77 20.09 -28.48
C PRO A 22 -4.96 19.17 -28.79
N GLY A 23 -4.88 18.38 -29.86
CA GLY A 23 -5.92 17.43 -30.27
C GLY A 23 -6.12 16.24 -29.31
N TYR A 24 -5.14 15.94 -28.45
CA TYR A 24 -5.22 14.85 -27.48
C TYR A 24 -5.35 15.33 -26.03
N LYS A 25 -5.62 16.62 -25.81
CA LYS A 25 -5.75 17.18 -24.46
C LYS A 25 -6.78 16.43 -23.61
N GLU A 26 -7.95 16.13 -24.16
CA GLU A 26 -9.02 15.39 -23.45
C GLU A 26 -8.61 13.95 -23.15
N LEU A 27 -7.95 13.27 -24.10
CA LEU A 27 -7.43 11.93 -23.91
C LEU A 27 -6.37 11.91 -22.79
N MET A 28 -5.44 12.88 -22.79
CA MET A 28 -4.42 13.03 -21.75
C MET A 28 -5.02 13.30 -20.38
N MET A 29 -6.05 14.15 -20.28
CA MET A 29 -6.80 14.36 -19.03
C MET A 29 -7.50 13.09 -18.56
N THR A 30 -8.08 12.32 -19.49
CA THR A 30 -8.74 11.05 -19.18
C THR A 30 -7.75 10.02 -18.62
N ILE A 31 -6.57 9.90 -19.25
CA ILE A 31 -5.48 9.04 -18.76
C ILE A 31 -5.02 9.48 -17.37
N ALA A 32 -4.85 10.80 -17.15
CA ALA A 32 -4.44 11.33 -15.86
C ALA A 32 -5.45 10.97 -14.75
N LYS A 33 -6.74 11.18 -15.01
CA LYS A 33 -7.81 10.83 -14.07
C LYS A 33 -7.85 9.33 -13.79
N TRP A 34 -7.73 8.50 -14.83
CA TRP A 34 -7.69 7.04 -14.66
C TRP A 34 -6.50 6.59 -13.80
N LEU A 35 -5.31 7.19 -13.99
CA LEU A 35 -4.14 6.90 -13.18
C LEU A 35 -4.34 7.30 -11.72
N GLU A 36 -4.92 8.48 -11.46
CA GLU A 36 -5.24 8.95 -10.11
C GLU A 36 -6.21 7.99 -9.40
N GLU A 37 -7.31 7.63 -10.07
CA GLU A 37 -8.28 6.68 -9.51
C GLU A 37 -7.66 5.32 -9.21
N LYS A 38 -6.81 4.83 -10.12
CA LYS A 38 -6.08 3.57 -9.94
C LYS A 38 -5.11 3.65 -8.76
N GLY A 39 -4.38 4.75 -8.62
CA GLY A 39 -3.49 5.03 -7.49
C GLY A 39 -4.26 5.07 -6.16
N CYS A 40 -5.34 5.85 -6.08
CA CYS A 40 -6.19 5.94 -4.89
C CYS A 40 -6.82 4.59 -4.50
N LYS A 41 -7.24 3.77 -5.47
CA LYS A 41 -7.75 2.42 -5.20
C LYS A 41 -6.65 1.50 -4.65
N LYS A 42 -5.46 1.55 -5.24
CA LYS A 42 -4.30 0.77 -4.79
C LYS A 42 -3.89 1.18 -3.37
N GLY A 43 -3.69 2.48 -3.14
CA GLY A 43 -3.30 3.02 -1.84
C GLY A 43 -4.32 2.70 -0.73
N ARG A 44 -5.63 2.81 -1.01
CA ARG A 44 -6.65 2.39 -0.02
C ARG A 44 -6.61 0.90 0.29
N LYS A 45 -6.30 0.04 -0.70
CA LYS A 45 -6.19 -1.40 -0.47
C LYS A 45 -4.96 -1.73 0.37
N GLU A 46 -3.82 -1.14 0.03
CA GLU A 46 -2.54 -1.30 0.73
C GLU A 46 -2.64 -0.77 2.16
N GLY A 47 -3.10 0.47 2.34
CA GLY A 47 -3.26 1.08 3.67
C GLY A 47 -4.23 0.32 4.58
N ARG A 48 -5.31 -0.27 4.03
CA ARG A 48 -6.18 -1.16 4.84
C ARG A 48 -5.49 -2.46 5.25
N LEU A 49 -4.63 -3.01 4.40
CA LEU A 49 -3.89 -4.23 4.73
C LEU A 49 -2.83 -3.93 5.78
N GLU A 50 -2.08 -2.85 5.61
CA GLU A 50 -1.07 -2.36 6.56
C GLU A 50 -1.71 -2.04 7.91
N GLY A 51 -2.79 -1.26 7.94
CA GLY A 51 -3.49 -0.94 9.18
C GLY A 51 -4.05 -2.17 9.90
N ARG A 52 -4.57 -3.17 9.17
CA ARG A 52 -4.98 -4.44 9.78
C ARG A 52 -3.82 -5.19 10.39
N LYS A 53 -2.67 -5.26 9.70
CA LYS A 53 -1.46 -5.91 10.22
C LYS A 53 -0.94 -5.19 11.47
N GLU A 54 -0.92 -3.87 11.47
CA GLU A 54 -0.49 -3.06 12.60
C GLU A 54 -1.39 -3.24 13.83
N ILE A 55 -2.72 -3.21 13.64
CA ILE A 55 -3.67 -3.46 14.72
C ILE A 55 -3.53 -4.88 15.26
N SER A 56 -3.42 -5.89 14.38
CA SER A 56 -3.21 -7.29 14.79
C SER A 56 -1.97 -7.39 15.67
N ARG A 57 -0.83 -6.87 15.19
CA ARG A 57 0.43 -6.84 15.95
C ARG A 57 0.29 -6.14 17.30
N SER A 58 -0.45 -5.03 17.37
CA SER A 58 -0.71 -4.33 18.63
C SER A 58 -1.52 -5.17 19.61
N ILE A 59 -2.50 -5.92 19.11
CA ILE A 59 -3.32 -6.83 19.93
C ILE A 59 -2.45 -7.98 20.45
N ASP A 60 -1.63 -8.59 19.60
CA ASP A 60 -0.75 -9.71 19.96
C ASP A 60 0.23 -9.29 21.08
N LEU A 61 0.82 -8.09 20.96
CA LEU A 61 1.67 -7.51 22.00
C LEU A 61 0.92 -7.26 23.32
N LYS A 62 -0.33 -6.78 23.26
CA LYS A 62 -1.17 -6.58 24.46
C LYS A 62 -1.57 -7.91 25.10
N MET A 63 -1.81 -8.95 24.32
CA MET A 63 -2.08 -10.30 24.83
C MET A 63 -0.88 -10.82 25.62
N LEU A 64 0.33 -10.72 25.06
CA LEU A 64 1.57 -11.10 25.74
C LEU A 64 1.80 -10.28 27.02
N ALA A 65 1.57 -8.97 26.98
CA ALA A 65 1.67 -8.10 28.15
C ALA A 65 0.64 -8.46 29.24
N SER A 66 -0.51 -9.00 28.85
CA SER A 66 -1.56 -9.50 29.74
C SER A 66 -1.29 -10.93 30.27
N ARG A 67 -0.07 -11.45 30.09
CA ARG A 67 0.38 -12.78 30.51
C ARG A 67 -0.34 -13.95 29.81
N LEU A 68 -0.91 -13.73 28.63
CA LEU A 68 -1.33 -14.87 27.79
C LEU A 68 -0.09 -15.63 27.34
N GLU A 69 -0.16 -16.95 27.39
CA GLU A 69 0.95 -17.79 26.97
C GLU A 69 1.21 -17.64 25.46
N PRO A 70 2.49 -17.59 25.01
CA PRO A 70 2.85 -17.48 23.61
C PRO A 70 2.14 -18.49 22.69
N LYS A 71 1.98 -19.73 23.17
CA LYS A 71 1.28 -20.79 22.44
C LYS A 71 -0.21 -20.47 22.20
N MET A 72 -0.89 -19.93 23.21
CA MET A 72 -2.29 -19.49 23.10
C MET A 72 -2.43 -18.31 22.14
N VAL A 73 -1.48 -17.37 22.17
CA VAL A 73 -1.48 -16.23 21.23
C VAL A 73 -1.34 -16.74 19.80
N MET A 74 -0.41 -17.65 19.51
CA MET A 74 -0.25 -18.27 18.17
C MET A 74 -1.50 -19.00 17.70
N GLU A 75 -2.18 -19.74 18.58
CA GLU A 75 -3.43 -20.43 18.26
C GLU A 75 -4.57 -19.45 17.90
N LEU A 76 -4.66 -18.31 18.60
CA LEU A 76 -5.71 -17.30 18.38
C LEU A 76 -5.45 -16.41 17.15
N THR A 77 -4.19 -16.17 16.81
CA THR A 77 -3.80 -15.17 15.81
C THR A 77 -3.27 -15.81 14.53
N GLY A 78 -2.97 -17.11 14.57
CA GLY A 78 -2.43 -17.88 13.45
C GLY A 78 -0.96 -17.59 13.15
N LEU A 79 -0.26 -16.89 14.05
CA LEU A 79 1.16 -16.56 13.88
C LEU A 79 2.05 -17.79 14.03
N SER A 80 3.15 -17.83 13.27
CA SER A 80 4.23 -18.78 13.50
C SER A 80 5.08 -18.39 14.72
N GLN A 81 5.92 -19.32 15.19
CA GLN A 81 6.84 -19.05 16.29
C GLN A 81 7.85 -17.95 15.89
N GLU A 82 8.33 -17.96 14.64
CA GLU A 82 9.25 -16.95 14.12
C GLU A 82 8.59 -15.57 14.06
N GLU A 83 7.35 -15.51 13.57
CA GLU A 83 6.58 -14.27 13.50
C GLU A 83 6.36 -13.69 14.89
N LEU A 84 5.92 -14.50 15.86
CA LEU A 84 5.73 -14.06 17.24
C LEU A 84 7.05 -13.59 17.90
N SER A 85 8.15 -14.30 17.65
CA SER A 85 9.47 -13.94 18.19
C SER A 85 9.98 -12.61 17.64
N SER A 86 9.63 -12.27 16.39
CA SER A 86 9.93 -10.96 15.78
C SER A 86 9.09 -9.81 16.35
N LEU A 87 8.03 -10.12 17.10
CA LEU A 87 7.20 -9.12 17.79
C LEU A 87 7.80 -8.72 19.14
N SER A 88 8.47 -9.63 19.84
CA SER A 88 9.01 -9.42 21.19
C SER A 88 10.46 -8.93 21.24
N HIS A 89 11.11 -8.78 20.09
CA HIS A 89 12.44 -8.16 19.93
C HIS A 89 12.31 -6.66 19.65
#